data_AF-A0A964QF14-F1
#
_entry.id   AF-A0A964QF14-F1
#
_cell.length_a   1.000
_cell.length_b   1.000
_cell.length_c   1.000
_cell.angle_alpha   90.00
_cell.angle_beta   90.00
_cell.angle_gamma   90.00
#
_symmetry.space_group_name_H-M   'P 1'
#
loop_
_entity.id
_entity.type
_entity.pdbx_description
1 polymer ?
#
loop_
_entity_poly.entity_id
_entity_poly.type
_entity_poly.pdbx_seq_one_letter_code
_entity_poly.pdbx_strand_id
1 'polypeptide(L)' 'MKPEDLKAWRERFGLSQAKAAELLPITLRQWQRWEAGENDPPGYLLRALRDLERELAEDWHG' A
#
# COMPACT_ATOMS: atom_id res chain seq x y z
N MET A 1 8.69 -6.98 1.65
CA MET A 1 8.02 -6.12 2.66
C MET A 1 7.21 -7.04 3.53
N LYS A 2 7.24 -6.89 4.87
CA LYS A 2 6.45 -7.76 5.74
C LYS A 2 4.99 -7.29 5.83
N PRO A 3 4.04 -8.15 6.18
CA PRO A 3 2.63 -7.78 6.32
C PRO A 3 2.38 -6.59 7.26
N GLU A 4 3.08 -6.56 8.39
CA GLU A 4 3.01 -5.48 9.37
C GLU A 4 3.53 -4.14 8.84
N ASP A 5 4.59 -4.17 8.03
CA ASP A 5 5.16 -2.97 7.41
C ASP A 5 4.20 -2.36 6.37
N LEU A 6 3.52 -3.22 5.59
CA LEU A 6 2.54 -2.80 4.60
C LEU A 6 1.32 -2.14 5.25
N LYS A 7 0.84 -2.73 6.34
CA LYS A 7 -0.24 -2.18 7.16
C LYS A 7 0.14 -0.82 7.75
N ALA A 8 1.33 -0.74 8.34
CA ALA A 8 1.83 0.50 8.95
C ALA A 8 2.00 1.62 7.90
N TRP A 9 2.50 1.29 6.70
CA TRP A 9 2.58 2.23 5.59
C TRP A 9 1.20 2.83 5.26
N ARG A 10 0.19 1.98 5.12
CA ARG A 10 -1.18 2.40 4.81
C ARG A 10 -1.75 3.31 5.90
N GLU A 11 -1.59 2.91 7.16
CA GLU A 11 -2.10 3.65 8.32
C GLU A 11 -1.41 5.01 8.49
N ARG A 12 -0.12 5.11 8.17
CA ARG A 12 0.63 6.38 8.17
C ARG A 12 0.01 7.42 7.24
N PHE A 13 -0.56 7.00 6.10
CA PHE A 13 -1.25 7.87 5.15
C PHE A 13 -2.77 7.94 5.35
N GLY A 14 -3.29 7.39 6.45
CA GLY A 14 -4.73 7.42 6.73
C GLY A 14 -5.60 6.63 5.72
N LEU A 15 -5.00 5.70 4.99
CA LEU A 15 -5.68 4.97 3.92
C LEU A 15 -6.46 3.77 4.47
N SER A 16 -7.62 3.49 3.89
CA SER A 16 -8.30 2.19 4.06
C SER A 16 -7.64 1.13 3.18
N GLN A 17 -7.83 -0.16 3.47
CA GLN A 17 -7.32 -1.25 2.60
C GLN A 17 -7.87 -1.12 1.18
N ALA A 18 -9.14 -0.71 1.03
CA ALA A 18 -9.76 -0.46 -0.26
C ALA A 18 -9.07 0.69 -0.99
N LYS A 19 -8.81 1.81 -0.31
CA LYS A 19 -8.15 2.95 -0.95
C LYS A 19 -6.72 2.63 -1.37
N ALA A 20 -5.97 1.91 -0.53
CA ALA A 20 -4.62 1.48 -0.88
C ALA A 20 -4.60 0.50 -2.08
N ALA A 21 -5.61 -0.37 -2.18
CA ALA A 21 -5.81 -1.24 -3.33
C ALA A 21 -6.33 -0.52 -4.58
N GLU A 22 -6.83 0.72 -4.49
CA GLU A 22 -7.17 1.54 -5.67
C GLU A 22 -5.95 2.30 -6.20
N LEU A 23 -5.05 2.71 -5.29
CA LEU A 23 -3.79 3.41 -5.63
C LEU A 23 -2.81 2.51 -6.39
N LEU A 24 -2.88 1.20 -6.16
CA LEU A 24 -2.24 0.19 -6.98
C LEU A 24 -3.31 -0.44 -7.87
N PRO A 25 -3.08 -0.78 -9.15
CA PRO A 25 -4.10 -1.39 -10.00
C PRO A 25 -4.33 -2.88 -9.65
N ILE A 26 -4.81 -3.14 -8.42
CA ILE A 26 -5.00 -4.48 -7.85
C ILE A 26 -6.37 -4.60 -7.19
N THR A 27 -6.74 -5.81 -6.79
CA THR A 27 -7.99 -6.04 -6.04
C THR A 27 -7.80 -5.83 -4.54
N LEU A 28 -8.86 -5.42 -3.83
CA LEU A 28 -8.89 -5.39 -2.37
C LEU A 28 -8.45 -6.73 -1.76
N ARG A 29 -8.89 -7.85 -2.35
CA ARG A 29 -8.52 -9.19 -1.89
C ARG A 29 -7.02 -9.45 -1.97
N GLN A 30 -6.34 -8.95 -3.01
CA GLN A 30 -4.88 -9.06 -3.10
C GLN A 30 -4.19 -8.28 -1.99
N TRP A 31 -4.63 -7.04 -1.74
CA TRP A 31 -4.10 -6.22 -0.65
C TRP A 31 -4.28 -6.90 0.71
N GLN A 32 -5.48 -7.43 0.99
CA GLN A 32 -5.78 -8.14 2.24
C GLN A 32 -4.89 -9.36 2.46
N ARG A 33 -4.62 -10.13 1.40
CA ARG A 33 -3.72 -11.29 1.48
C ARG A 33 -2.28 -10.91 1.82
N TRP A 34 -1.80 -9.79 1.29
CA TRP A 34 -0.48 -9.26 1.63
C TRP A 34 -0.41 -8.81 3.10
N GLU A 35 -1.42 -8.09 3.61
CA GLU A 35 -1.48 -7.70 5.03
C GLU A 35 -1.72 -8.89 5.98
N ALA A 36 -2.31 -9.99 5.50
CA ALA A 36 -2.50 -11.23 6.26
C ALA A 36 -1.29 -12.18 6.19
N GLY A 37 -0.32 -11.92 5.32
CA GLY A 37 0.81 -12.82 5.07
C GLY A 37 0.43 -14.13 4.36
N GLU A 38 -0.75 -14.18 3.71
CA GLU A 38 -1.19 -15.35 2.94
C GLU A 38 -0.37 -15.54 1.66
N ASN A 39 0.15 -14.45 1.09
CA ASN A 39 1.08 -14.48 -0.03
C ASN A 39 2.08 -13.31 0.03
N ASP A 40 3.25 -13.54 -0.52
CA ASP A 40 4.23 -12.48 -0.65
C ASP A 40 3.81 -11.50 -1.75
N PRO A 41 3.91 -10.18 -1.49
CA PRO A 41 3.75 -9.20 -2.54
C PRO A 41 4.88 -9.31 -3.57
N PRO A 42 4.60 -8.92 -4.82
CA PRO A 42 5.61 -8.95 -5.87
C PRO A 42 6.77 -8.01 -5.54
N GLY A 43 7.97 -8.34 -6.02
CA GLY A 43 9.20 -7.58 -5.71
C GLY A 43 9.14 -6.09 -6.09
N TYR A 44 8.26 -5.71 -7.03
CA TYR A 44 8.06 -4.32 -7.42
C TYR A 44 7.24 -3.49 -6.40
N LEU A 45 6.57 -4.10 -5.43
CA LEU A 45 5.69 -3.39 -4.49
C LEU A 45 6.45 -2.27 -3.77
N LEU A 46 7.68 -2.52 -3.33
CA LEU A 46 8.49 -1.52 -2.63
C LEU A 46 8.74 -0.26 -3.47
N ARG A 47 8.90 -0.43 -4.79
CA ARG A 47 9.06 0.71 -5.70
C ARG A 47 7.75 1.46 -5.86
N ALA A 48 6.65 0.73 -6.09
CA ALA A 48 5.33 1.33 -6.22
C ALA A 48 4.92 2.12 -4.98
N LEU A 49 5.19 1.60 -3.77
CA LEU A 49 4.90 2.31 -2.52
C LEU A 49 5.73 3.59 -2.36
N ARG A 50 7.01 3.60 -2.75
CA ARG A 50 7.84 4.81 -2.73
C ARG A 50 7.33 5.87 -3.71
N ASP A 51 6.81 5.44 -4.85
CA ASP A 51 6.22 6.35 -5.83
C ASP A 51 4.92 6.96 -5.28
N LEU A 52 4.05 6.15 -4.66
CA LEU A 52 2.86 6.62 -3.96
C LEU A 52 3.19 7.54 -2.77
N GLU A 53 4.25 7.27 -2.02
CA GLU A 53 4.69 8.15 -0.92
C GLU A 53 4.99 9.57 -1.40
N ARG A 54 5.62 9.71 -2.58
CA ARG A 54 5.90 11.00 -3.19
C ARG A 54 4.61 11.70 -3.63
N GLU A 55 3.74 10.99 -4.34
CA GLU A 55 2.45 11.53 -4.82
C GLU A 55 1.58 12.01 -3.66
N LEU A 56 1.44 11.20 -2.60
CA LEU A 56 0.67 11.55 -1.42
C LEU A 56 1.29 12.70 -0.60
N ALA A 57 2.62 12.84 -0.62
CA ALA A 57 3.30 13.96 0.04
C ALA A 57 3.15 15.27 -0.75
N GLU A 58 3.12 15.21 -2.07
CA GLU A 58 2.87 16.35 -2.96
C GLU A 58 1.41 16.83 -2.83
N ASP A 59 0.45 15.91 -2.72
CA ASP A 59 -0.97 16.21 -2.51
C ASP A 59 -1.28 16.78 -1.11
N TRP A 60 -0.40 16.55 -0.12
CA TRP A 60 -0.53 17.09 1.26
C TRP A 60 -0.20 18.60 1.37
N HIS A 61 0.01 19.30 0.25
CA HIS A 61 0.19 20.75 0.21
C HIS A 61 -1.09 21.57 -0.06
N GLY A 62 -2.28 20.97 0.12
CA GLY A 62 -3.59 21.64 0.03
C GLY A 62 -4.18 22.07 1.37
#